data_AF-W6TWX3-F1
#
_entry.id   AF-W6TWX3-F1
#
_cell.length_a   1.000
_cell.length_b   1.000
_cell.length_c   1.000
_cell.angle_alpha   90.00
_cell.angle_beta   90.00
_cell.angle_gamma   90.00
#
_symmetry.space_group_name_H-M   'P 1'
#
loop_
_entity.id
_entity.type
_entity.pdbx_description
1 polymer ?
#
loop_
_entity_poly.entity_id
_entity_poly.type
_entity_poly.pdbx_seq_one_letter_code
_entity_poly.pdbx_strand_id
1 'polypeptide(L)' 'MNQINNIFTVSIEKLLADVFCDMEFNFLAGSDCQSIFTNAYFKYVVNENKLLRYSARKGRRPDLHRYIHEGNFNNQKTNQ' A
#
# COMPACT_ATOMS: atom_id res chain seq x y z
N MET A 1 8.21 -1.78 -14.30
CA MET A 1 6.91 -1.14 -14.57
C MET A 1 5.96 -2.24 -15.04
N ASN A 2 4.68 -2.14 -14.74
CA ASN A 2 3.69 -3.06 -15.29
C ASN A 2 3.16 -2.47 -16.61
N GLN A 3 2.83 -3.31 -17.59
CA GLN A 3 2.28 -2.89 -18.87
C GLN A 3 0.98 -3.64 -19.10
N ILE A 4 -0.12 -2.90 -19.25
CA ILE A 4 -1.43 -3.45 -19.61
C ILE A 4 -1.84 -2.72 -20.88
N ASN A 5 -2.15 -3.45 -21.95
CA ASN A 5 -2.58 -2.88 -23.24
C ASN A 5 -1.65 -1.77 -23.77
N ASN A 6 -0.33 -1.96 -23.68
CA ASN A 6 0.69 -0.95 -24.05
C ASN A 6 0.70 0.35 -23.23
N ILE A 7 0.00 0.39 -22.10
CA ILE A 7 0.02 1.51 -21.16
C ILE A 7 0.84 1.12 -19.94
N PHE A 8 1.81 1.97 -19.59
CA PHE A 8 2.58 1.81 -18.35
C PHE A 8 1.67 2.08 -17.15
N THR A 9 1.54 1.09 -16.29
CA THR A 9 0.75 1.19 -15.06
C THR A 9 1.64 1.13 -13.83
N VAL A 10 1.25 1.87 -12.80
CA VAL A 10 1.86 1.78 -11.48
C VAL A 10 1.47 0.47 -10.82
N SER A 11 2.39 -0.14 -10.07
CA SER A 11 2.03 -1.31 -9.25
C SER A 11 1.24 -0.87 -8.03
N ILE A 12 0.37 -1.76 -7.51
CA ILE A 12 -0.38 -1.48 -6.28
C ILE A 12 0.55 -1.13 -5.11
N GLU A 13 1.71 -1.78 -5.01
CA GLU A 13 2.72 -1.45 -3.98
C GLU A 13 3.25 -0.02 -4.08
N LYS A 14 3.33 0.54 -5.29
CA LYS A 14 3.81 1.91 -5.49
C LYS A 14 2.73 2.90 -5.10
N LEU A 15 1.49 2.63 -5.52
CA LEU A 15 0.32 3.42 -5.14
C LEU A 15 0.14 3.47 -3.61
N LEU A 16 0.20 2.31 -2.93
CA LEU A 16 0.07 2.24 -1.47
C LEU A 16 1.21 3.00 -0.75
N ALA A 17 2.44 2.91 -1.27
CA ALA A 17 3.55 3.69 -0.73
C ALA A 17 3.32 5.20 -0.87
N ASP A 18 2.80 5.65 -2.01
CA ASP A 18 2.56 7.07 -2.27
C ASP A 18 1.41 7.59 -1.39
N VAL A 19 0.29 6.87 -1.32
CA VAL A 19 -0.84 7.21 -0.43
C VAL A 19 -0.41 7.34 1.04
N PHE A 20 0.52 6.51 1.50
CA PHE A 20 0.98 6.54 2.89
C PHE A 20 2.06 7.61 3.16
N CYS A 21 2.93 7.88 2.19
CA CYS A 21 4.16 8.65 2.44
C CYS A 21 4.08 10.11 1.95
N ASP A 22 3.28 10.39 0.93
CA ASP A 22 3.35 11.66 0.22
C ASP A 22 2.36 12.69 0.78
N MET A 23 2.82 13.92 0.91
CA MET A 23 2.06 15.03 1.52
C MET A 23 0.77 15.32 0.76
N GLU A 24 0.80 15.11 -0.56
CA GLU A 24 -0.32 15.24 -1.47
C GLU A 24 -1.52 14.36 -1.06
N PHE A 25 -1.29 13.27 -0.33
CA PHE A 25 -2.33 12.35 0.14
C PHE A 25 -2.65 12.47 1.63
N ASN A 26 -2.15 13.51 2.32
CA ASN A 26 -2.44 13.71 3.74
C ASN A 26 -3.94 13.83 4.05
N PHE A 27 -4.76 14.26 3.08
CA PHE A 27 -6.21 14.30 3.23
C PHE A 27 -6.86 12.91 3.39
N LEU A 28 -6.17 11.84 2.98
CA LEU A 28 -6.60 10.44 3.14
C LEU A 28 -6.13 9.83 4.47
N ALA A 29 -5.56 10.60 5.40
CA ALA A 29 -5.08 10.07 6.67
C ALA A 29 -6.22 9.44 7.51
N GLY A 30 -5.86 8.49 8.39
CA GLY A 30 -6.83 7.82 9.26
C GLY A 30 -7.65 6.74 8.56
N SER A 31 -8.97 6.81 8.67
CA SER A 31 -9.90 5.75 8.21
C SER A 31 -9.84 5.50 6.71
N ASP A 32 -9.57 6.52 5.92
CA ASP A 32 -9.56 6.42 4.46
C ASP A 32 -8.32 5.64 3.98
N CYS A 33 -7.14 5.97 4.51
CA CYS A 33 -5.92 5.20 4.28
C CYS A 33 -6.09 3.76 4.75
N GLN A 34 -6.71 3.53 5.91
CA GLN A 34 -6.99 2.18 6.40
C GLN A 34 -7.91 1.40 5.45
N SER A 35 -8.93 2.05 4.91
CA SER A 35 -9.86 1.45 3.95
C SER A 35 -9.18 1.12 2.62
N ILE A 36 -8.29 1.99 2.13
CA ILE A 36 -7.50 1.75 0.91
C ILE A 36 -6.61 0.52 1.09
N PHE A 37 -5.85 0.46 2.19
CA PHE A 37 -4.98 -0.68 2.50
C PHE A 37 -5.80 -1.96 2.65
N THR A 38 -6.89 -1.92 3.43
CA THR A 38 -7.80 -3.06 3.62
C THR A 38 -8.29 -3.62 2.28
N ASN A 39 -8.81 -2.76 1.41
CA ASN A 39 -9.29 -3.17 0.09
C ASN A 39 -8.17 -3.72 -0.80
N ALA A 40 -6.98 -3.12 -0.77
CA ALA A 40 -5.85 -3.55 -1.58
C ALA A 40 -5.35 -4.94 -1.18
N TYR A 41 -5.19 -5.18 0.13
CA TYR A 41 -4.79 -6.49 0.65
C TYR A 41 -5.87 -7.55 0.47
N PHE A 42 -7.14 -7.18 0.50
CA PHE A 42 -8.25 -8.09 0.20
C PHE A 42 -8.26 -8.50 -1.29
N LYS A 43 -8.23 -7.54 -2.21
CA LYS A 43 -8.44 -7.77 -3.65
C LYS A 43 -7.19 -8.27 -4.39
N TYR A 44 -6.00 -7.95 -3.90
CA TYR A 44 -4.75 -8.22 -4.61
C TYR A 44 -3.78 -9.07 -3.77
N VAL A 45 -2.76 -9.62 -4.43
CA VAL A 45 -1.57 -10.14 -3.76
C VAL A 45 -0.57 -9.00 -3.66
N VAL A 46 -0.45 -8.43 -2.47
CA VAL A 46 0.47 -7.30 -2.21
C VAL A 46 1.84 -7.83 -1.86
N ASN A 47 2.87 -7.40 -2.60
CA ASN A 47 4.25 -7.76 -2.27
C ASN A 47 4.84 -6.76 -1.25
N GLU A 48 4.82 -7.13 0.03
CA GLU A 48 5.30 -6.28 1.12
C GLU A 48 6.77 -5.84 0.96
N ASN A 49 7.66 -6.74 0.52
CA ASN A 49 9.06 -6.39 0.27
C ASN A 49 9.20 -5.27 -0.77
N LYS A 50 8.36 -5.30 -1.81
CA LYS A 50 8.32 -4.28 -2.85
C LYS A 50 7.69 -2.98 -2.35
N LEU A 51 6.60 -3.06 -1.58
CA LEU A 51 5.95 -1.92 -0.92
C LEU A 51 6.93 -1.18 0.01
N LEU A 52 7.59 -1.92 0.91
CA LEU A 52 8.56 -1.37 1.85
C LEU A 52 9.82 -0.83 1.17
N ARG A 53 10.18 -1.34 -0.01
CA ARG A 53 11.25 -0.77 -0.84
C ARG A 53 10.85 0.58 -1.42
N TYR A 54 9.58 0.76 -1.81
CA TYR A 54 9.10 2.06 -2.30
C TYR A 54 9.03 3.11 -1.18
N SER A 55 8.58 2.75 0.02
CA SER A 55 8.59 3.68 1.16
C SER A 55 10.00 3.98 1.69
N ALA A 56 10.94 3.04 1.57
CA ALA A 56 12.35 3.28 1.93
C ALA A 56 12.98 4.43 1.14
N ARG A 57 12.66 4.57 -0.16
CA ARG A 57 13.14 5.69 -0.99
C ARG A 57 12.63 7.06 -0.52
N LYS A 58 11.58 7.07 0.32
CA LYS A 58 10.98 8.26 0.91
C LYS A 58 11.35 8.41 2.40
N GLY A 59 12.22 7.55 2.93
CA GLY A 59 12.60 7.55 4.36
C GLY A 59 11.54 7.02 5.32
N ARG A 60 10.44 6.44 4.81
CA ARG A 60 9.25 6.05 5.60
C ARG A 60 9.09 4.53 5.77
N ARG A 61 10.17 3.76 5.56
CA ARG A 61 10.14 2.29 5.69
C ARG A 61 9.70 1.81 7.09
N PRO A 62 10.28 2.32 8.20
CA PRO A 62 9.89 1.85 9.53
C PRO A 62 8.42 2.15 9.85
N ASP A 63 7.96 3.35 9.48
CA ASP A 63 6.59 3.81 9.70
C ASP A 63 5.57 2.94 8.97
N LEU A 64 5.82 2.69 7.68
CA LEU A 64 4.91 1.86 6.87
C LEU A 64 4.93 0.39 7.32
N HIS A 65 6.10 -0.14 7.70
CA HIS A 65 6.20 -1.48 8.24
C HIS A 65 5.35 -1.64 9.50
N ARG A 66 5.52 -0.72 10.46
CA ARG A 66 4.71 -0.69 11.68
C ARG A 66 3.22 -0.62 11.37
N TYR A 67 2.81 0.26 10.47
CA TYR A 67 1.41 0.42 10.06
C TYR A 67 0.80 -0.86 9.48
N ILE A 68 1.52 -1.58 8.63
CA ILE A 68 1.04 -2.85 8.03
C ILE A 68 0.85 -3.92 9.12
N HIS A 69 1.81 -4.05 10.03
CA HIS A 69 1.77 -5.04 11.11
C HIS A 69 0.67 -4.75 12.13
N GLU A 70 0.50 -3.49 12.54
CA GLU A 70 -0.56 -3.07 13.47
C GLU A 70 -1.95 -3.14 12.83
N GLY A 71 -2.05 -2.82 11.53
CA GLY A 71 -3.32 -2.83 10.78
C GLY A 71 -3.84 -4.23 10.42
N ASN A 72 -3.02 -5.27 10.55
CA ASN A 72 -3.38 -6.68 10.37
C ASN A 72 -4.12 -7.00 9.05
N PHE A 73 -3.77 -6.31 7.96
CA PHE A 73 -4.50 -6.37 6.68
C PHE A 73 -4.47 -7.76 5.99
N ASN A 74 -3.48 -8.58 6.30
CA ASN A 74 -3.29 -9.91 5.70
C ASN A 74 -4.34 -10.96 6.12
N ASN A 75 -5.00 -10.76 7.27
CA ASN A 75 -5.87 -11.76 7.88
C ASN A 75 -7.35 -11.71 7.43
N GLN A 76 -7.69 -10.88 6.44
CA GLN A 76 -9.08 -10.62 6.05
C GLN A 76 -9.58 -11.47 4.86
N LYS A 77 -8.76 -12.37 4.30
CA LYS A 77 -9.16 -13.25 3.18
C LYS A 77 -9.93 -14.50 3.62
N THR A 78 -10.05 -14.76 4.92
CA THR A 78 -10.54 -16.03 5.47
C THR A 78 -12.06 -16.11 5.69
N ASN A 79 -12.81 -15.04 5.40
CA ASN A 79 -14.26 -14.95 5.70
C ASN A 79 -15.13 -14.83 4.43
N GLN A 80 -14.87 -15.64 3.41
CA GLN A 80 -15.78 -15.79 2.26
C GLN A 80 -15.84 -17.25 1.78
#